data_AF-A0LWL5-F1
#
_entry.id   AF-A0LWL5-F1
#
_cell.length_a   1.000
_cell.length_b   1.000
_cell.length_c   1.000
_cell.angle_alpha   90.00
_cell.angle_beta   90.00
_cell.angle_gamma   90.00
#
_symmetry.space_group_name_H-M   'P 1'
#
loop_
_entity.id
_entity.type
_entity.pdbx_description
1 polymer ?
#
loop_
_entity_poly.entity_id
_entity_poly.type
_entity_poly.pdbx_seq_one_letter_code
_entity_poly.pdbx_strand_id
1 'polypeptide(L)'
;MTSEQDAPPLDPIPVTVSEDEARAVAAALKAFAAALPDDRRADYARLAQDVAAGTIPADDVDAVERTCRLALETGHARRLGPDVELLLGSVMHRLPLGRRYDEQVRTVNKALETLTGREIRSARVSWRIPGHYECALHVEGFHLTLAFTPDAVEIRRLEAG
;
A
#
# COMPACT_ATOMS: atom_id res chain seq x y z
N MET A 1 -24.80 1.75 -7.73
CA MET A 1 -24.49 1.67 -6.28
C MET A 1 -24.07 0.23 -6.06
N THR A 2 -22.84 -0.08 -6.46
CA THR A 2 -22.33 -1.45 -6.50
C THR A 2 -21.27 -1.54 -5.44
N SER A 3 -21.48 -2.49 -4.53
CA SER A 3 -20.78 -2.66 -3.27
C SER A 3 -19.27 -2.63 -3.45
N GLU A 4 -18.65 -1.75 -2.69
CA GLU A 4 -17.24 -1.79 -2.28
C GLU A 4 -17.06 -3.14 -1.57
N GLN A 5 -16.65 -4.15 -2.32
CA GLN A 5 -16.45 -5.49 -1.78
C GLN A 5 -15.06 -5.47 -1.14
N ASP A 6 -14.99 -4.80 0.01
CA ASP A 6 -13.80 -4.73 0.85
C ASP A 6 -13.46 -6.17 1.25
N ALA A 7 -12.31 -6.66 0.81
CA ALA A 7 -11.85 -7.98 1.19
C ALA A 7 -11.80 -8.05 2.72
N PRO A 8 -12.20 -9.18 3.35
CA PRO A 8 -12.21 -9.29 4.80
C PRO A 8 -10.83 -8.92 5.34
N PRO A 9 -10.76 -8.21 6.48
CA PRO A 9 -9.48 -7.76 6.96
C PRO A 9 -8.57 -8.96 7.23
N LEU A 10 -7.38 -9.00 6.62
CA LEU A 10 -6.37 -9.99 6.95
C LEU A 10 -5.96 -9.80 8.41
N ASP A 11 -6.09 -10.86 9.20
CA ASP A 11 -5.66 -10.85 10.60
C ASP A 11 -4.17 -10.47 10.69
N PRO A 12 -3.79 -9.62 11.66
CA PRO A 12 -2.39 -9.30 11.87
C PRO A 12 -1.66 -10.56 12.34
N ILE A 13 -0.63 -10.94 11.58
CA ILE A 13 0.28 -12.04 11.90
C ILE A 13 1.64 -11.40 12.21
N PRO A 14 2.41 -11.93 13.18
CA PRO A 14 3.75 -11.43 13.44
C PRO A 14 4.62 -11.40 12.19
N VAL A 15 5.40 -10.34 12.01
CA VAL A 15 6.28 -10.18 10.84
C VAL A 15 7.73 -10.17 11.30
N THR A 16 8.52 -11.12 10.80
CA THR A 16 9.98 -11.13 10.98
C THR A 16 10.61 -10.11 10.05
N VAL A 17 11.55 -9.33 10.59
CA VAL A 17 12.30 -8.31 9.85
C VAL A 17 13.81 -8.56 10.00
N SER A 18 14.59 -8.23 8.96
CA SER A 18 16.05 -8.24 9.07
C SER A 18 16.53 -7.13 10.02
N GLU A 19 17.80 -7.14 10.41
CA GLU A 19 18.37 -6.08 11.26
C GLU A 19 18.25 -4.69 10.59
N ASP A 20 18.52 -4.60 9.29
CA ASP A 20 18.44 -3.34 8.54
C ASP A 20 16.98 -2.88 8.39
N GLU A 21 16.05 -3.81 8.16
CA GLU A 21 14.62 -3.51 8.12
C GLU A 21 14.11 -3.04 9.49
N ALA A 22 14.49 -3.73 10.57
CA ALA A 22 14.18 -3.34 11.93
C ALA A 22 14.69 -1.93 12.24
N ARG A 23 15.93 -1.61 11.82
CA ARG A 23 16.53 -0.28 11.98
C ARG A 23 15.76 0.78 11.20
N ALA A 24 15.36 0.49 9.95
CA ALA A 24 14.58 1.40 9.12
C ALA A 24 13.19 1.68 9.71
N VAL A 25 12.48 0.64 10.14
CA VAL A 25 11.15 0.75 10.77
C VAL A 25 11.25 1.50 12.09
N ALA A 26 12.23 1.18 12.94
CA ALA A 26 12.46 1.88 14.20
C ALA A 26 12.78 3.38 13.99
N ALA A 27 13.54 3.73 12.94
CA ALA A 27 13.79 5.12 12.59
C ALA A 27 12.51 5.86 12.20
N ALA A 28 11.66 5.24 11.39
CA ALA A 28 10.36 5.81 11.00
C ALA A 28 9.42 5.98 12.21
N LEU A 29 9.35 4.98 13.10
CA LEU A 29 8.56 5.04 14.34
C LEU A 29 9.02 6.14 15.28
N LYS A 30 10.34 6.31 15.46
CA LYS A 30 10.91 7.39 16.28
C LYS A 30 10.58 8.76 15.69
N ALA A 31 10.71 8.92 14.38
CA ALA A 31 10.38 10.16 13.70
C ALA A 31 8.88 10.49 13.81
N PHE A 32 8.02 9.48 13.67
CA PHE A 32 6.59 9.62 13.88
C PHE A 32 6.25 10.00 15.32
N ALA A 33 6.82 9.31 16.31
CA ALA A 33 6.61 9.58 17.74
C ALA A 33 6.99 11.02 18.10
N ALA A 34 8.06 11.56 17.51
CA ALA A 34 8.51 12.93 17.75
C ALA A 34 7.49 14.00 17.30
N ALA A 35 6.59 13.66 16.37
CA ALA A 35 5.51 14.55 15.90
C ALA A 35 4.21 14.40 16.70
N LEU A 36 4.13 13.45 17.65
CA LEU A 36 2.93 13.19 18.44
C LEU A 36 2.93 13.95 19.78
N PRO A 37 1.73 14.17 20.36
CA PRO A 37 1.60 14.59 21.75
C PRO A 37 2.16 13.53 22.71
N ASP A 38 2.48 13.95 23.94
CA ASP A 38 3.28 13.15 24.89
C ASP A 38 2.61 11.83 25.31
N ASP A 39 1.28 11.79 25.37
CA ASP A 39 0.48 10.60 25.70
C ASP A 39 0.70 9.46 24.70
N ARG A 40 0.80 9.76 23.40
CA ARG A 40 1.01 8.76 22.34
C ARG A 40 2.48 8.56 21.97
N ARG A 41 3.34 9.52 22.30
CA ARG A 41 4.78 9.43 22.01
C ARG A 41 5.42 8.23 22.68
N ALA A 42 5.06 7.94 23.93
CA ALA A 42 5.63 6.84 24.70
C ALA A 42 5.36 5.48 24.06
N ASP A 43 4.14 5.25 23.57
CA ASP A 43 3.74 3.99 22.94
C ASP A 43 4.55 3.72 21.66
N TYR A 44 4.68 4.72 20.80
CA TYR A 44 5.46 4.59 19.56
C TYR A 44 6.97 4.51 19.81
N ALA A 45 7.47 5.14 20.88
CA ALA A 45 8.87 5.01 21.28
C ALA A 45 9.19 3.61 21.81
N ARG A 46 8.29 3.01 22.61
CA ARG A 46 8.39 1.61 23.05
C ARG A 46 8.33 0.67 21.85
N LEU A 47 7.36 0.86 20.95
CA LEU A 47 7.25 0.08 19.73
C LEU A 47 8.52 0.12 18.87
N ALA A 48 9.17 1.28 18.75
CA ALA A 48 10.45 1.38 18.04
C ALA A 48 11.59 0.57 18.68
N GLN A 49 11.55 0.34 20.00
CA GLN A 49 12.50 -0.52 20.70
C GLN A 49 12.16 -2.00 20.47
N ASP A 50 10.89 -2.36 20.53
CA ASP A 50 10.42 -3.74 20.35
C ASP A 50 10.72 -4.24 18.92
N VAL A 51 10.47 -3.41 17.89
CA VAL A 51 10.80 -3.77 16.50
C VAL A 51 12.30 -3.94 16.29
N ALA A 52 13.14 -3.19 17.01
CA ALA A 52 14.59 -3.33 16.92
C ALA A 52 15.10 -4.72 17.35
N ALA A 53 14.28 -5.51 18.05
CA ALA A 53 14.57 -6.91 18.38
C ALA A 53 14.35 -7.89 17.21
N GLY A 54 13.87 -7.43 16.04
CA GLY A 54 13.80 -8.21 14.80
C GLY A 54 12.44 -8.87 14.53
N THR A 55 11.41 -8.56 15.30
CA THR A 55 10.04 -9.05 15.07
C THR A 55 9.04 -7.95 15.36
N ILE A 56 8.01 -7.82 14.51
CA ILE A 56 6.84 -6.98 14.73
C ILE A 56 5.73 -7.89 15.29
N PRO A 57 5.35 -7.76 16.57
CA PRO A 57 4.24 -8.51 17.15
C PRO A 57 2.91 -8.20 16.45
N ALA A 58 1.97 -9.16 16.46
CA ALA A 58 0.66 -8.99 15.82
C ALA A 58 -0.08 -7.74 16.31
N ASP A 59 -0.05 -7.48 17.63
CA ASP A 59 -0.72 -6.33 18.25
C ASP A 59 -0.17 -4.97 17.78
N ASP A 60 1.05 -4.97 17.26
CA ASP A 60 1.77 -3.77 16.83
C ASP A 60 1.77 -3.57 15.30
N VAL A 61 1.33 -4.58 14.53
CA VAL A 61 1.33 -4.57 13.06
C VAL A 61 0.63 -3.34 12.50
N ASP A 62 -0.56 -3.03 13.00
CA ASP A 62 -1.35 -1.88 12.53
C ASP A 62 -0.65 -0.53 12.77
N ALA A 63 0.04 -0.41 13.91
CA ALA A 63 0.76 0.82 14.24
C ALA A 63 1.99 0.98 13.35
N VAL A 64 2.73 -0.10 13.12
CA VAL A 64 3.88 -0.13 12.19
C VAL A 64 3.43 0.17 10.77
N GLU A 65 2.35 -0.46 10.32
CA GLU A 65 1.82 -0.29 8.97
C GLU A 65 1.42 1.15 8.68
N ARG A 66 0.69 1.80 9.60
CA ARG A 66 0.34 3.22 9.48
C ARG A 66 1.58 4.11 9.38
N THR A 67 2.61 3.85 10.19
CA THR A 67 3.85 4.62 10.16
C THR A 67 4.63 4.41 8.87
N CYS A 68 4.79 3.17 8.42
CA CYS A 68 5.47 2.85 7.15
C CYS A 68 4.76 3.51 5.98
N ARG A 69 3.43 3.37 5.89
CA ARG A 69 2.61 4.00 4.84
C ARG A 69 2.83 5.52 4.80
N LEU A 70 2.66 6.20 5.94
CA LEU A 70 2.82 7.64 6.01
C LEU A 70 4.24 8.08 5.63
N ALA A 71 5.26 7.36 6.08
CA ALA A 71 6.66 7.67 5.76
C ALA A 71 6.95 7.54 4.25
N LEU A 72 6.37 6.54 3.60
CA LEU A 72 6.49 6.30 2.16
C LEU A 72 5.73 7.38 1.35
N GLU A 73 4.45 7.61 1.67
CA GLU A 73 3.58 8.56 0.96
C GLU A 73 4.09 10.00 1.00
N THR A 74 4.61 10.43 2.15
CA THR A 74 5.11 11.80 2.35
C THR A 74 6.56 12.00 1.88
N GLY A 75 7.19 10.93 1.37
CA GLY A 75 8.62 10.91 1.06
C GLY A 75 9.52 11.16 2.27
N HIS A 76 9.00 10.99 3.49
CA HIS A 76 9.78 11.13 4.71
C HIS A 76 10.83 10.04 4.82
N ALA A 77 10.54 8.82 4.34
CA ALA A 77 11.49 7.71 4.30
C ALA A 77 12.83 8.10 3.66
N ARG A 78 12.81 8.84 2.52
CA ARG A 78 14.02 9.34 1.84
C ARG A 78 14.88 10.27 2.69
N ARG A 79 14.28 10.96 3.66
CA ARG A 79 14.99 11.88 4.56
C ARG A 79 15.65 11.16 5.73
N LEU A 80 15.23 9.92 6.03
CA LEU A 80 15.77 9.12 7.11
C LEU A 80 17.06 8.38 6.72
N GLY A 81 17.32 8.20 5.43
CA GLY A 81 18.53 7.57 4.92
C GLY A 81 18.38 7.08 3.48
N PRO A 82 19.49 6.72 2.81
CA PRO A 82 19.50 6.37 1.39
C PRO A 82 18.65 5.12 1.07
N ASP A 83 18.69 4.10 1.92
CA ASP A 83 18.01 2.81 1.67
C ASP A 83 16.70 2.65 2.44
N VAL A 84 16.33 3.64 3.26
CA VAL A 84 15.17 3.52 4.16
C VAL A 84 13.87 3.35 3.38
N GLU A 85 13.68 4.05 2.27
CA GLU A 85 12.48 3.88 1.43
C GLU A 85 12.35 2.45 0.88
N LEU A 86 13.46 1.87 0.41
CA LEU A 86 13.48 0.49 -0.10
C LEU A 86 13.19 -0.52 1.02
N LEU A 87 13.81 -0.37 2.18
CA LEU A 87 13.63 -1.25 3.32
C LEU A 87 12.19 -1.18 3.88
N LEU A 88 11.64 0.02 4.02
CA LEU A 88 10.24 0.19 4.44
C LEU A 88 9.27 -0.39 3.42
N GLY A 89 9.54 -0.25 2.11
CA GLY A 89 8.75 -0.89 1.06
C GLY A 89 8.76 -2.42 1.18
N SER A 90 9.93 -3.03 1.39
CA SER A 90 10.07 -4.47 1.62
C SER A 90 9.24 -4.96 2.83
N VAL A 91 9.25 -4.21 3.93
CA VAL A 91 8.42 -4.53 5.10
C VAL A 91 6.94 -4.36 4.76
N MET A 92 6.57 -3.27 4.08
CA MET A 92 5.19 -2.96 3.72
C MET A 92 4.53 -4.09 2.94
N HIS A 93 5.19 -4.67 1.93
CA HIS A 93 4.67 -5.81 1.15
C HIS A 93 4.32 -7.05 2.00
N ARG A 94 4.94 -7.22 3.18
CA ARG A 94 4.66 -8.33 4.09
C ARG A 94 3.55 -8.03 5.10
N LEU A 95 3.24 -6.75 5.33
CA LEU A 95 2.17 -6.32 6.23
C LEU A 95 0.78 -6.52 5.60
N PRO A 96 -0.29 -6.69 6.39
CA PRO A 96 -1.64 -6.93 5.90
C PRO A 96 -2.11 -6.00 4.77
N LEU A 97 -1.94 -4.69 4.89
CA LEU A 97 -2.34 -3.71 3.87
C LEU A 97 -1.50 -3.82 2.61
N GLY A 98 -0.18 -4.03 2.72
CA GLY A 98 0.66 -4.25 1.54
C GLY A 98 0.28 -5.53 0.80
N ARG A 99 -0.08 -6.60 1.53
CA ARG A 99 -0.60 -7.83 0.90
C ARG A 99 -1.93 -7.57 0.18
N ARG A 100 -2.83 -6.76 0.74
CA ARG A 100 -4.06 -6.33 0.04
C ARG A 100 -3.73 -5.57 -1.25
N TYR A 101 -2.77 -4.65 -1.23
CA TYR A 101 -2.33 -3.94 -2.44
C TYR A 101 -1.76 -4.90 -3.48
N ASP A 102 -0.93 -5.87 -3.08
CA ASP A 102 -0.40 -6.89 -3.98
C ASP A 102 -1.53 -7.73 -4.61
N GLU A 103 -2.57 -8.06 -3.85
CA GLU A 103 -3.76 -8.78 -4.35
C GLU A 103 -4.56 -7.96 -5.37
N GLN A 104 -4.77 -6.67 -5.10
CA GLN A 104 -5.43 -5.74 -6.02
C GLN A 104 -4.65 -5.63 -7.33
N VAL A 105 -3.33 -5.40 -7.25
CA VAL A 105 -2.44 -5.31 -8.42
C VAL A 105 -2.46 -6.62 -9.22
N ARG A 106 -2.37 -7.78 -8.55
CA ARG A 106 -2.49 -9.10 -9.22
C ARG A 106 -3.82 -9.23 -9.96
N THR A 107 -4.92 -8.80 -9.34
CA THR A 107 -6.26 -8.87 -9.94
C THR A 107 -6.37 -8.00 -11.19
N VAL A 108 -5.87 -6.76 -11.12
CA VAL A 108 -5.85 -5.83 -12.24
C VAL A 108 -4.96 -6.36 -13.37
N ASN A 109 -3.75 -6.85 -13.06
CA ASN A 109 -2.85 -7.42 -14.06
C ASN A 109 -3.47 -8.63 -14.77
N LYS A 110 -4.13 -9.53 -14.04
CA LYS A 110 -4.84 -10.66 -14.64
C LYS A 110 -5.94 -10.22 -15.61
N ALA A 111 -6.65 -9.13 -15.32
CA ALA A 111 -7.64 -8.59 -16.25
C ALA A 111 -6.96 -7.96 -17.48
N LEU A 112 -5.86 -7.23 -17.29
CA LEU A 112 -5.08 -6.65 -18.39
C LEU A 112 -4.47 -7.72 -19.30
N GLU A 113 -4.05 -8.85 -18.75
CA GLU A 113 -3.54 -9.98 -19.53
C GLU A 113 -4.56 -10.50 -20.56
N THR A 114 -5.86 -10.43 -20.27
CA THR A 114 -6.93 -10.83 -21.22
C THR A 114 -7.01 -9.95 -22.47
N LEU A 115 -6.38 -8.77 -22.43
CA LEU A 115 -6.31 -7.81 -23.52
C LEU A 115 -5.05 -7.98 -24.39
N THR A 116 -4.13 -8.85 -23.98
CA THR A 116 -2.87 -9.09 -24.71
C THR A 116 -3.13 -9.49 -26.16
N GLY A 117 -2.46 -8.79 -27.09
CA GLY A 117 -2.58 -9.05 -28.53
C GLY A 117 -3.82 -8.46 -29.21
N ARG A 118 -4.71 -7.79 -28.47
CA ARG A 118 -5.88 -7.11 -29.02
C ARG A 118 -5.57 -5.66 -29.39
N GLU A 119 -6.27 -5.12 -30.39
CA GLU A 119 -6.15 -3.72 -30.78
C GLU A 119 -6.86 -2.79 -29.79
N ILE A 120 -6.12 -1.79 -29.28
CA ILE A 120 -6.70 -0.69 -28.48
C ILE A 120 -7.30 0.33 -29.45
N ARG A 121 -8.62 0.48 -29.45
CA ARG A 121 -9.34 1.44 -30.28
C ARG A 121 -9.36 2.84 -29.67
N SER A 122 -9.44 2.93 -28.35
CA SER A 122 -9.28 4.19 -27.64
C SER A 122 -8.85 3.98 -26.19
N ALA A 123 -8.15 4.98 -25.66
CA ALA A 123 -7.76 5.06 -24.26
C ALA A 123 -8.01 6.48 -23.76
N ARG A 124 -8.62 6.62 -22.58
CA ARG A 124 -8.88 7.91 -21.96
C ARG A 124 -8.60 7.83 -20.47
N VAL A 125 -7.84 8.80 -19.97
CA VAL A 125 -7.70 9.06 -18.54
C VAL A 125 -8.51 10.29 -18.18
N SER A 126 -9.24 10.22 -17.07
CA SER A 126 -9.99 11.34 -16.50
C SER A 126 -9.77 11.39 -15.00
N TRP A 127 -10.06 12.52 -14.38
CA TRP A 127 -9.97 12.70 -12.93
C TRP A 127 -11.19 13.45 -12.42
N ARG A 128 -11.62 13.14 -11.19
CA ARG A 128 -12.77 13.80 -10.55
C ARG A 128 -12.33 14.74 -9.44
N ILE A 129 -11.41 14.26 -8.61
CA ILE A 129 -10.77 14.98 -7.51
C ILE A 129 -9.28 14.57 -7.47
N PRO A 130 -8.39 15.38 -6.88
CA PRO A 130 -6.98 15.04 -6.77
C PRO A 130 -6.76 13.64 -6.18
N GLY A 131 -5.90 12.84 -6.80
CA GLY A 131 -5.62 11.46 -6.38
C GLY A 131 -6.63 10.42 -6.88
N HIS A 132 -7.76 10.81 -7.48
CA HIS A 132 -8.77 9.90 -8.01
C HIS A 132 -8.84 10.00 -9.54
N TYR A 133 -8.29 8.98 -10.20
CA TYR A 133 -8.21 8.89 -11.65
C TYR A 133 -8.99 7.67 -12.16
N GLU A 134 -9.57 7.81 -13.34
CA GLU A 134 -10.21 6.71 -14.06
C GLU A 134 -9.56 6.55 -15.43
N CYS A 135 -9.21 5.31 -15.79
CA CYS A 135 -8.73 4.95 -17.13
C CYS A 135 -9.77 4.06 -17.81
N ALA A 136 -10.33 4.54 -18.92
CA ALA A 136 -11.21 3.78 -19.78
C ALA A 136 -10.44 3.30 -21.02
N LEU A 137 -10.46 1.99 -21.26
CA LEU A 137 -9.86 1.33 -22.41
C LEU A 137 -10.96 0.67 -23.24
N HIS A 138 -11.00 1.03 -24.52
CA HIS A 138 -11.83 0.37 -25.52
C HIS A 138 -10.91 -0.50 -26.36
N VAL A 139 -11.05 -1.80 -26.21
CA VAL A 139 -10.26 -2.83 -26.89
C VAL A 139 -11.22 -3.62 -27.78
N GLU A 140 -10.72 -4.25 -28.84
CA GLU A 140 -11.56 -5.10 -29.69
C GLU A 140 -12.39 -6.11 -28.88
N GLY A 141 -13.71 -5.91 -28.86
CA GLY A 141 -14.67 -6.76 -28.14
C GLY A 141 -14.71 -6.53 -26.62
N PHE A 142 -14.04 -5.50 -26.08
CA PHE A 142 -13.99 -5.26 -24.63
C PHE A 142 -14.01 -3.77 -24.25
N HIS A 143 -14.68 -3.46 -23.15
CA HIS A 143 -14.61 -2.17 -22.47
C HIS A 143 -14.12 -2.39 -21.03
N LEU A 144 -12.97 -1.82 -20.70
CA LEU A 144 -12.37 -1.88 -19.36
C LEU A 144 -12.33 -0.48 -18.75
N THR A 145 -12.77 -0.34 -17.51
CA THR A 145 -12.58 0.87 -16.71
C THR A 145 -11.83 0.53 -15.44
N LEU A 146 -10.69 1.19 -15.23
CA LEU A 146 -9.85 1.10 -14.05
C LEU A 146 -10.00 2.37 -13.21
N ALA A 147 -10.12 2.23 -11.89
CA ALA A 147 -9.97 3.33 -10.96
C ALA A 147 -8.62 3.26 -10.26
N PHE A 148 -7.97 4.42 -10.13
CA PHE A 148 -6.77 4.62 -9.35
C PHE A 148 -7.08 5.62 -8.26
N THR A 149 -6.88 5.21 -7.01
CA THR A 149 -7.07 6.03 -5.81
C THR A 149 -5.80 5.98 -4.96
N PRO A 150 -5.65 6.83 -3.93
CA PRO A 150 -4.47 6.77 -3.06
C PRO A 150 -4.28 5.41 -2.39
N ASP A 151 -5.36 4.72 -2.06
CA ASP A 151 -5.34 3.46 -1.31
C ASP A 151 -5.65 2.22 -2.16
N ALA A 152 -5.95 2.35 -3.46
CA ALA A 152 -6.38 1.20 -4.27
C ALA A 152 -6.23 1.40 -5.78
N VAL A 153 -6.00 0.28 -6.48
CA VAL A 153 -6.21 0.15 -7.93
C VAL A 153 -7.25 -0.94 -8.18
N GLU A 154 -8.32 -0.61 -8.90
CA GLU A 154 -9.49 -1.48 -9.01
C GLU A 154 -10.08 -1.52 -10.42
N ILE A 155 -10.66 -2.65 -10.79
CA ILE A 155 -11.50 -2.77 -11.98
C ILE A 155 -12.90 -2.28 -11.61
N ARG A 156 -13.31 -1.13 -12.15
CA ARG A 156 -14.66 -0.59 -11.94
C ARG A 156 -15.67 -1.24 -12.88
N ARG A 157 -15.23 -1.61 -14.08
CA ARG A 157 -16.09 -2.19 -15.11
C ARG A 157 -15.26 -3.01 -16.08
N LEU A 158 -15.75 -4.20 -16.42
CA LEU A 158 -15.24 -5.04 -17.50
C LEU A 158 -16.44 -5.61 -18.25
N GLU A 159 -16.63 -5.21 -19.51
CA GLU A 159 -17.74 -5.63 -20.35
C GLU A 159 -17.19 -6.25 -21.64
N ALA A 160 -17.73 -7.40 -22.03
CA ALA A 160 -17.53 -7.97 -23.36
C ALA A 160 -18.56 -7.37 -24.32
N GLY A 161 -18.12 -6.99 -25.52
CA GLY A 161 -18.95 -6.49 -26.61
C GLY A 161 -19.61 -7.58 -27.43
#